data_AF-A0A7X1NTH2-F1
#
_entry.id   AF-A0A7X1NTH2-F1
#
_cell.length_a   1.000
_cell.length_b   1.000
_cell.length_c   1.000
_cell.angle_alpha   90.00
_cell.angle_beta   90.00
_cell.angle_gamma   90.00
#
_symmetry.space_group_name_H-M   'P 1'
#
loop_
_entity.id
_entity.type
_entity.pdbx_description
1 polymer ?
#
loop_
_entity_poly.entity_id
_entity_poly.type
_entity_poly.pdbx_seq_one_letter_code
_entity_poly.pdbx_strand_id
1 'polypeptide(L)'
;MPQSPRDAARADILSRFLPSVDRDVSGLAAAHCEERRLTAPGGFPATTLCLGSHVAVTRLIWETFAPGWDDVVYVYDGTRGEQTRYLGAKLHLTVALAVSGDEPTPGVQAALEAARRALSELWRVWAGYQATTTDALSLAVTEFEDVR
;
A
#
# COMPACT_ATOMS: atom_id res chain seq x y z
N MET A 1 -22.71 20.68 4.80
CA MET A 1 -23.76 19.64 4.73
C MET A 1 -23.49 18.63 5.83
N PRO A 2 -24.50 18.11 6.55
CA PRO A 2 -24.25 17.03 7.51
C PRO A 2 -23.70 15.82 6.75
N GLN A 3 -22.53 15.34 7.17
CA GLN A 3 -21.89 14.14 6.63
C GLN A 3 -22.82 12.95 6.89
N SER A 4 -23.18 12.20 5.85
CA SER A 4 -24.02 11.01 6.05
C SER A 4 -23.28 10.03 6.98
N PRO A 5 -23.98 9.22 7.79
CA PRO A 5 -23.34 8.21 8.63
C PRO A 5 -22.39 7.29 7.84
N ARG A 6 -22.73 7.00 6.59
CA ARG A 6 -21.89 6.26 5.64
C ARG A 6 -20.60 7.02 5.30
N ASP A 7 -20.68 8.30 4.97
CA ASP A 7 -19.50 9.11 4.66
C ASP A 7 -18.60 9.30 5.89
N ALA A 8 -19.19 9.34 7.09
CA ALA A 8 -18.45 9.40 8.34
C ALA A 8 -17.69 8.09 8.61
N ALA A 9 -18.35 6.94 8.44
CA ALA A 9 -17.72 5.63 8.57
C ALA A 9 -16.59 5.43 7.53
N ARG A 10 -16.84 5.83 6.27
CA ARG A 10 -15.82 5.78 5.21
C ARG A 10 -14.62 6.68 5.52
N ALA A 11 -14.85 7.91 5.98
CA ALA A 11 -13.78 8.82 6.35
C ALA A 11 -12.94 8.27 7.53
N ASP A 12 -13.59 7.67 8.53
CA ASP A 12 -12.91 7.07 9.67
C ASP A 12 -12.01 5.90 9.24
N ILE A 13 -12.54 4.94 8.46
CA ILE A 13 -11.77 3.83 7.90
C ILE A 13 -10.59 4.35 7.08
N LEU A 14 -10.83 5.30 6.17
CA LEU A 14 -9.79 5.86 5.30
C LEU A 14 -8.66 6.52 6.09
N SER A 15 -9.00 7.30 7.14
CA SER A 15 -8.02 8.01 7.97
C SER A 15 -7.01 7.08 8.65
N ARG A 16 -7.40 5.82 8.87
CA ARG A 16 -6.60 4.82 9.55
C ARG A 16 -5.78 3.95 8.60
N PHE A 17 -6.06 3.99 7.29
CA PHE A 17 -5.49 3.03 6.35
C PHE A 17 -3.98 3.17 6.20
N LEU A 18 -3.48 4.32 5.75
CA LEU A 18 -2.05 4.55 5.56
C LEU A 18 -1.23 4.28 6.84
N PRO A 19 -1.59 4.82 8.02
CA PRO A 19 -0.87 4.52 9.26
C PRO A 19 -0.86 3.03 9.64
N SER A 20 -1.88 2.26 9.23
CA SER A 20 -1.98 0.84 9.57
C SER A 20 -1.11 -0.05 8.70
N VAL A 21 -1.02 0.28 7.40
CA VAL A 21 -0.41 -0.60 6.39
C VAL A 21 0.96 -0.15 5.93
N ASP A 22 1.30 1.13 6.08
CA ASP A 22 2.62 1.62 5.70
C ASP A 22 3.67 1.17 6.71
N ARG A 23 4.58 0.31 6.26
CA ARG A 23 5.72 -0.18 7.07
C ARG A 23 7.01 0.18 6.39
N ASP A 24 8.03 0.42 7.22
CA ASP A 24 9.38 0.57 6.74
C ASP A 24 9.97 -0.80 6.37
N VAL A 25 10.37 -0.93 5.11
CA VAL A 25 10.99 -2.12 4.52
C VAL A 25 12.43 -1.84 4.10
N SER A 26 12.95 -0.64 4.36
CA SER A 26 14.29 -0.16 3.97
C SER A 26 15.40 -1.12 4.42
N GLY A 27 15.34 -1.60 5.67
CA GLY A 27 16.30 -2.55 6.21
C GLY A 27 16.28 -3.91 5.50
N LEU A 28 15.08 -4.42 5.16
CA LEU A 28 14.94 -5.67 4.41
C LEU A 28 15.42 -5.53 2.96
N ALA A 29 15.11 -4.39 2.32
CA ALA A 29 15.59 -4.07 0.99
C ALA A 29 17.12 -3.92 0.96
N ALA A 30 17.70 -3.28 1.97
CA ALA A 30 19.14 -3.11 2.12
C ALA A 30 19.85 -4.48 2.27
N ALA A 31 19.33 -5.36 3.12
CA ALA A 31 19.85 -6.73 3.25
C ALA A 31 19.77 -7.49 1.91
N HIS A 32 18.65 -7.38 1.19
CA HIS A 32 18.51 -8.00 -0.12
C HIS A 32 19.53 -7.48 -1.16
N CYS A 33 19.77 -6.16 -1.19
CA CYS A 33 20.78 -5.55 -2.04
C CYS A 33 22.19 -6.02 -1.69
N GLU A 34 22.50 -6.15 -0.40
CA GLU A 34 23.80 -6.62 0.08
C GLU A 34 24.04 -8.08 -0.29
N GLU A 35 23.09 -8.97 0.01
CA GLU A 35 23.15 -10.40 -0.33
C GLU A 35 23.40 -10.64 -1.82
N ARG A 36 22.78 -9.80 -2.67
CA ARG A 36 22.89 -9.88 -4.13
C ARG A 36 23.99 -9.00 -4.73
N ARG A 37 24.74 -8.28 -3.89
CA ARG A 37 25.82 -7.35 -4.30
C ARG A 37 25.34 -6.37 -5.38
N LEU A 38 24.14 -5.85 -5.21
CA LEU A 38 23.53 -4.92 -6.15
C LEU A 38 24.17 -3.54 -6.06
N THR A 39 24.40 -2.93 -7.22
CA THR A 39 24.98 -1.60 -7.34
C THR A 39 24.05 -0.69 -8.14
N ALA A 40 23.99 0.57 -7.73
CA ALA A 40 23.42 1.66 -8.50
C ALA A 40 24.36 2.10 -9.64
N PRO A 41 23.92 2.97 -10.56
CA PRO A 41 24.80 3.56 -11.58
C PRO A 41 26.04 4.21 -10.95
N GLY A 42 27.19 4.06 -11.60
CA GLY A 42 28.48 4.53 -11.07
C GLY A 42 29.13 3.58 -10.05
N GLY A 43 28.57 2.40 -9.81
CA GLY A 43 29.17 1.36 -8.96
C GLY A 43 28.93 1.55 -7.46
N PHE A 44 28.06 2.48 -7.08
CA PHE A 44 27.72 2.73 -5.69
C PHE A 44 26.86 1.58 -5.13
N PRO A 45 27.08 1.11 -3.88
CA PRO A 45 26.27 0.06 -3.29
C PRO A 45 24.79 0.47 -3.17
N ALA A 46 23.87 -0.33 -3.73
CA ALA A 46 22.44 -0.06 -3.66
C ALA A 46 21.88 -0.13 -2.22
N THR A 47 22.58 -0.83 -1.32
CA THR A 47 22.26 -0.95 0.11
C THR A 47 22.06 0.42 0.79
N THR A 48 22.95 1.38 0.50
CA THR A 48 22.89 2.71 1.12
C THR A 48 21.67 3.50 0.66
N LEU A 49 21.30 3.39 -0.62
CA LEU A 49 20.10 4.02 -1.16
C LEU A 49 18.83 3.40 -0.56
N CYS A 50 18.81 2.07 -0.40
CA CYS A 50 17.68 1.38 0.23
C CYS A 50 17.39 1.88 1.65
N LEU A 51 18.41 2.09 2.48
CA LEU A 51 18.24 2.53 3.88
C LEU A 51 17.54 3.90 4.02
N GLY A 52 17.76 4.82 3.08
CA GLY A 52 17.16 6.16 3.09
C GLY A 52 15.82 6.28 2.36
N SER A 53 15.35 5.20 1.73
CA SER A 53 14.31 5.27 0.70
C SER A 53 12.87 5.32 1.22
N HIS A 54 12.62 5.02 2.50
CA HIS A 54 11.27 4.76 3.02
C HIS A 54 10.26 5.86 2.67
N VAL A 55 10.59 7.12 3.02
CA VAL A 55 9.70 8.26 2.79
C VAL A 55 9.46 8.49 1.30
N ALA A 56 10.50 8.36 0.47
CA ALA A 56 10.40 8.55 -0.99
C ALA A 56 9.52 7.47 -1.63
N VAL A 57 9.73 6.19 -1.27
CA VAL A 57 8.95 5.06 -1.77
C VAL A 57 7.49 5.15 -1.31
N THR A 58 7.26 5.49 -0.04
CA THR A 58 5.89 5.76 0.45
C THR A 58 5.26 6.88 -0.38
N ARG A 59 5.93 8.03 -0.55
CA ARG A 59 5.39 9.10 -1.38
C ARG A 59 5.04 8.63 -2.80
N LEU A 60 5.95 7.91 -3.48
CA LEU A 60 5.74 7.41 -4.84
C LEU A 60 4.49 6.53 -4.96
N ILE A 61 4.31 5.60 -4.02
CA ILE A 61 3.15 4.69 -4.03
C ILE A 61 1.85 5.50 -3.85
N TRP A 62 1.84 6.40 -2.87
CA TRP A 62 0.63 7.02 -2.35
C TRP A 62 0.21 8.31 -3.05
N GLU A 63 1.11 9.00 -3.75
CA GLU A 63 0.84 10.31 -4.39
C GLU A 63 -0.37 10.32 -5.32
N THR A 64 -0.63 9.21 -6.01
CA THR A 64 -1.79 9.06 -6.90
C THR A 64 -2.73 7.95 -6.46
N PHE A 65 -2.57 7.43 -5.24
CA PHE A 65 -3.43 6.37 -4.75
C PHE A 65 -4.79 6.95 -4.34
N ALA A 66 -5.83 6.57 -5.08
CA ALA A 66 -7.21 6.93 -4.79
C ALA A 66 -8.00 5.67 -4.42
N PRO A 67 -8.22 5.39 -3.12
CA PRO A 67 -8.96 4.21 -2.71
C PRO A 67 -10.43 4.32 -3.12
N GLY A 68 -10.89 3.39 -3.97
CA GLY A 68 -12.29 3.27 -4.39
C GLY A 68 -13.11 2.40 -3.44
N TRP A 69 -14.39 2.73 -3.26
CA TRP A 69 -15.30 1.98 -2.39
C TRP A 69 -16.14 0.93 -3.12
N ASP A 70 -16.15 0.95 -4.45
CA ASP A 70 -17.09 0.18 -5.29
C ASP A 70 -16.92 -1.34 -5.12
N ASP A 71 -15.70 -1.80 -4.83
CA ASP A 71 -15.37 -3.21 -4.64
C ASP A 71 -15.19 -3.61 -3.16
N VAL A 72 -15.55 -2.74 -2.22
CA VAL A 72 -15.36 -2.99 -0.78
C VAL A 72 -16.59 -3.74 -0.25
N VAL A 73 -16.38 -4.98 0.18
CA VAL A 73 -17.40 -5.87 0.76
C VAL A 73 -17.01 -6.26 2.19
N TYR A 74 -17.93 -6.85 2.95
CA TYR A 74 -17.60 -7.41 4.26
C TYR A 74 -16.58 -8.55 4.16
N VAL A 75 -15.58 -8.53 5.04
CA VAL A 75 -14.51 -9.55 5.11
C VAL A 75 -14.31 -9.97 6.56
N TYR A 76 -14.41 -11.26 6.85
CA TYR A 76 -14.21 -11.81 8.21
C TYR A 76 -12.81 -12.39 8.45
N ASP A 77 -12.10 -12.78 7.38
CA ASP A 77 -10.86 -13.57 7.46
C ASP A 77 -9.58 -12.72 7.63
N GLY A 78 -9.71 -11.42 7.91
CA GLY A 78 -8.59 -10.50 8.10
C GLY A 78 -7.83 -10.16 6.81
N THR A 79 -6.61 -9.64 6.94
CA THR A 79 -5.90 -8.94 5.83
C THR A 79 -4.45 -9.41 5.62
N ARG A 80 -4.04 -10.50 6.27
CA ARG A 80 -2.61 -10.87 6.38
C ARG A 80 -1.97 -11.19 5.03
N GLY A 81 -2.70 -11.86 4.14
CA GLY A 81 -2.19 -12.25 2.83
C GLY A 81 -1.88 -11.03 1.96
N GLU A 82 -2.84 -10.13 1.85
CA GLU A 82 -2.78 -8.91 1.07
C GLU A 82 -1.75 -7.94 1.63
N GLN A 83 -1.65 -7.85 2.95
CA GLN A 83 -0.62 -7.05 3.61
C GLN A 83 0.78 -7.57 3.27
N THR A 84 0.97 -8.89 3.29
CA THR A 84 2.24 -9.52 2.89
C THR A 84 2.57 -9.22 1.43
N ARG A 85 1.60 -9.31 0.52
CA ARG A 85 1.79 -9.00 -0.91
C ARG A 85 2.17 -7.54 -1.13
N TYR A 86 1.48 -6.61 -0.48
CA TYR A 86 1.79 -5.18 -0.56
C TYR A 86 3.20 -4.88 -0.06
N LEU A 87 3.59 -5.39 1.11
CA LEU A 87 4.93 -5.17 1.66
C LEU A 87 6.01 -5.79 0.78
N GLY A 88 5.76 -6.96 0.19
CA GLY A 88 6.67 -7.57 -0.80
C GLY A 88 6.82 -6.72 -2.06
N ALA A 89 5.73 -6.16 -2.59
CA ALA A 89 5.79 -5.27 -3.75
C ALA A 89 6.48 -3.94 -3.42
N LYS A 90 6.24 -3.37 -2.23
CA LYS A 90 6.94 -2.18 -1.72
C LYS A 90 8.45 -2.45 -1.62
N LEU A 91 8.86 -3.59 -1.07
CA LEU A 91 10.26 -3.99 -1.01
C LEU A 91 10.88 -4.08 -2.41
N HIS A 92 10.18 -4.70 -3.37
CA HIS A 92 10.67 -4.80 -4.74
C HIS A 92 10.85 -3.43 -5.41
N LEU A 93 9.89 -2.52 -5.22
CA LEU A 93 10.02 -1.13 -5.66
C LEU A 93 11.23 -0.44 -5.02
N THR A 94 11.42 -0.60 -3.70
CA THR A 94 12.57 -0.03 -2.99
C THR A 94 13.90 -0.47 -3.61
N VAL A 95 14.04 -1.77 -3.87
CA VAL A 95 15.25 -2.33 -4.50
C VAL A 95 15.40 -1.83 -5.94
N ALA A 96 14.33 -1.81 -6.73
CA ALA A 96 14.37 -1.33 -8.12
C ALA A 96 14.81 0.14 -8.20
N LEU A 97 14.30 0.98 -7.31
CA LEU A 97 14.65 2.41 -7.23
C LEU A 97 16.11 2.60 -6.79
N ALA A 98 16.57 1.85 -5.79
CA ALA A 98 17.97 1.91 -5.38
C ALA A 98 18.93 1.45 -6.50
N VAL A 99 18.59 0.38 -7.22
CA VAL A 99 19.41 -0.11 -8.35
C VAL A 99 19.41 0.84 -9.53
N SER A 100 18.34 1.63 -9.73
CA SER A 100 18.32 2.67 -10.76
C SER A 100 19.01 3.97 -10.36
N GLY A 101 19.48 4.11 -9.11
CA GLY A 101 20.01 5.37 -8.60
C GLY A 101 18.93 6.43 -8.43
N ASP A 102 17.75 6.02 -7.97
CA ASP A 102 16.55 6.85 -7.78
C ASP A 102 15.91 7.39 -9.08
N GLU A 103 16.33 6.88 -10.25
CA GLU A 103 15.80 7.28 -11.55
C GLU A 103 14.51 6.52 -11.93
N PRO A 104 13.53 7.17 -12.59
CA PRO A 104 12.24 6.59 -12.97
C PRO A 104 12.34 5.71 -14.23
N THR A 105 13.12 4.64 -14.15
CA THR A 105 13.31 3.68 -15.25
C THR A 105 12.05 2.83 -15.51
N PRO A 106 11.93 2.17 -16.67
CA PRO A 106 10.81 1.25 -16.93
C PRO A 106 10.64 0.15 -15.87
N GLY A 107 11.74 -0.35 -15.30
CA GLY A 107 11.70 -1.34 -14.21
C GLY A 107 11.12 -0.76 -12.92
N VAL A 108 11.49 0.48 -12.58
CA VAL A 108 10.91 1.21 -11.44
C VAL A 108 9.41 1.46 -11.64
N GLN A 109 8.99 1.85 -12.86
CA GLN A 109 7.58 2.05 -13.17
C GLN A 109 6.77 0.75 -13.04
N ALA A 110 7.28 -0.36 -13.59
CA ALA A 110 6.63 -1.66 -13.45
C ALA A 110 6.50 -2.09 -11.97
N ALA A 111 7.54 -1.87 -11.16
CA ALA A 111 7.50 -2.16 -9.73
C ALA A 111 6.53 -1.24 -8.96
N LEU A 112 6.45 0.04 -9.34
CA LEU A 112 5.51 1.01 -8.76
C LEU A 112 4.07 0.63 -9.06
N GLU A 113 3.76 0.26 -10.30
CA GLU A 113 2.44 -0.23 -10.66
C GLU A 113 2.07 -1.50 -9.90
N ALA A 114 3.01 -2.44 -9.75
CA ALA A 114 2.78 -3.65 -8.96
C ALA A 114 2.48 -3.34 -7.49
N ALA A 115 3.23 -2.40 -6.89
CA ALA A 115 2.99 -1.93 -5.52
C ALA A 115 1.62 -1.27 -5.39
N ARG A 116 1.20 -0.43 -6.35
CA ARG A 116 -0.12 0.22 -6.36
C ARG A 116 -1.27 -0.76 -6.55
N ARG A 117 -1.10 -1.77 -7.40
CA ARG A 117 -2.09 -2.86 -7.55
C ARG A 117 -2.25 -3.63 -6.24
N ALA A 118 -1.13 -4.05 -5.62
CA ALA A 118 -1.16 -4.75 -4.33
C ALA A 118 -1.75 -3.88 -3.21
N LEU A 119 -1.49 -2.56 -3.19
CA LEU A 119 -2.10 -1.64 -2.25
C LEU A 119 -3.62 -1.53 -2.46
N SER A 120 -4.08 -1.52 -3.71
CA SER A 120 -5.50 -1.46 -4.04
C SER A 120 -6.24 -2.73 -3.61
N GLU A 121 -5.63 -3.90 -3.80
CA GLU A 121 -6.14 -5.18 -3.29
C GLU A 121 -6.19 -5.18 -1.76
N LEU A 122 -5.11 -4.73 -1.10
CA LEU A 122 -5.07 -4.59 0.35
C LEU A 122 -6.14 -3.63 0.85
N TRP A 123 -6.36 -2.50 0.19
CA TRP A 123 -7.40 -1.55 0.54
C TRP A 123 -8.78 -2.22 0.56
N ARG A 124 -9.14 -2.96 -0.50
CA ARG A 124 -10.45 -3.62 -0.60
C ARG A 124 -10.70 -4.55 0.58
N VAL A 125 -9.74 -5.44 0.86
CA VAL A 125 -9.86 -6.43 1.93
C VAL A 125 -9.79 -5.75 3.31
N TRP A 126 -8.91 -4.77 3.48
CA TRP A 126 -8.72 -4.08 4.75
C TRP A 126 -9.90 -3.18 5.11
N ALA A 127 -10.41 -2.38 4.19
CA ALA A 127 -11.59 -1.55 4.41
C ALA A 127 -12.82 -2.42 4.68
N GLY A 128 -12.95 -3.53 3.95
CA GLY A 128 -13.98 -4.53 4.17
C GLY A 128 -13.92 -5.15 5.56
N TYR A 129 -12.73 -5.54 6.00
CA TYR A 129 -12.49 -6.06 7.34
C TYR A 129 -12.84 -5.01 8.40
N GLN A 130 -12.37 -3.75 8.25
CA GLN A 130 -12.73 -2.67 9.19
C GLN A 130 -14.25 -2.48 9.29
N ALA A 131 -14.97 -2.52 8.17
CA ALA A 131 -16.42 -2.39 8.16
C ALA A 131 -17.13 -3.51 8.94
N THR A 132 -16.56 -4.72 9.02
CA THR A 132 -17.14 -5.83 9.82
C THR A 132 -16.91 -5.70 11.32
N THR A 133 -16.03 -4.80 11.78
CA THR A 133 -15.60 -4.79 13.19
C THR A 133 -16.61 -4.15 14.15
N THR A 134 -17.45 -3.23 13.67
CA THR A 134 -18.46 -2.53 14.50
C THR A 134 -19.69 -2.13 13.68
N ASP A 135 -20.85 -2.03 14.34
CA ASP A 135 -22.09 -1.58 13.70
C ASP A 135 -21.96 -0.17 13.08
N ALA A 136 -21.23 0.73 13.73
CA ALA A 136 -21.01 2.08 13.22
C ALA A 136 -20.21 2.08 11.91
N LEU A 137 -19.21 1.19 11.78
CA LEU A 137 -18.40 1.05 10.57
C LEU A 137 -19.06 0.20 9.49
N SER A 138 -20.01 -0.66 9.88
CA SER A 138 -20.77 -1.48 8.94
C SER A 138 -21.45 -0.63 7.86
N LEU A 139 -21.89 0.58 8.23
CA LEU A 139 -22.52 1.57 7.34
C LEU A 139 -21.64 2.04 6.17
N ALA A 140 -20.32 1.81 6.22
CA ALA A 140 -19.41 2.15 5.12
C ALA A 140 -19.68 1.30 3.85
N VAL A 141 -20.13 0.06 4.07
CA VAL A 141 -20.50 -0.93 3.05
C VAL A 141 -22.02 -1.09 3.07
N THR A 142 -22.64 -1.16 1.90
CA THR A 142 -24.08 -1.44 1.79
C THR A 142 -24.24 -2.84 1.20
N GLU A 143 -24.81 -3.78 1.97
CA GLU A 143 -25.20 -5.12 1.47
C GLU A 143 -26.34 -5.05 0.44
N PHE A 144 -27.07 -3.95 0.42
CA PHE A 144 -28.25 -3.75 -0.39
C PHE A 144 -28.14 -2.36 -1.02
N GLU A 145 -27.76 -2.28 -2.30
CA GLU A 145 -28.39 -1.24 -3.11
C GLU A 145 -29.89 -1.49 -3.02
N ASP A 146 -30.63 -0.51 -2.50
CA ASP A 146 -32.04 -0.27 -2.75
C ASP A 146 -32.82 -1.51 -3.24
N VAL A 147 -33.36 -2.30 -2.31
CA VAL A 147 -34.62 -3.01 -2.60
C VAL A 147 -35.66 -1.91 -2.81
N ARG A 148 -35.75 -1.40 -4.04
CA ARG A 148 -36.86 -0.60 -4.55
C ARG A 148 -37.87 -1.52 -5.23
#